data_AF-A0A5M4ADT2-F1
#
_entry.id   AF-A0A5M4ADT2-F1
#
_cell.length_a   1.000
_cell.length_b   1.000
_cell.length_c   1.000
_cell.angle_alpha   90.00
_cell.angle_beta   90.00
_cell.angle_gamma   90.00
#
_symmetry.space_group_name_H-M   'P 1'
#
loop_
_entity.id
_entity.type
_entity.pdbx_description
1 polymer ?
#
loop_
_entity_poly.entity_id
_entity_poly.type
_entity_poly.pdbx_seq_one_letter_code
_entity_poly.pdbx_strand_id
1 'polypeptide(L)'
;MTRNWNDIQWIFEADGSLRDIYVQDISLQEWEKLIDHLNDNFNLTYSDNDKIDKKYVLRYLQDTSGEMESKSLTINLGQIKVNCYFFISEQIEFDIDPKDVNSLNDFEKIEKFMTSISEALQEQVTLTAANNPEFPLFKIDTKNEINKILTEKEASEISRTTNSTSYQISTLRTRLQRKFFPRQFEKKLLDRANQEYRPTKKKNNLW
;
A
#
# COMPACT_ATOMS: atom_id res chain seq x y z
N MET A 1 19.44 7.19 -11.26
CA MET A 1 19.73 8.12 -10.14
C MET A 1 20.16 7.28 -8.96
N THR A 2 21.20 7.68 -8.24
CA THR A 2 21.58 7.00 -6.99
C THR A 2 20.66 7.50 -5.88
N ARG A 3 19.86 6.60 -5.31
CA ARG A 3 18.98 6.88 -4.16
C ARG A 3 19.84 7.16 -2.91
N ASN A 4 19.38 8.05 -2.05
CA ASN A 4 20.04 8.35 -0.78
C ASN A 4 19.12 7.99 0.37
N TRP A 5 19.59 7.12 1.28
CA TRP A 5 18.81 6.65 2.42
C TRP A 5 18.29 7.78 3.29
N ASN A 6 19.08 8.85 3.47
CA ASN A 6 18.70 9.97 4.32
C ASN A 6 17.45 10.72 3.84
N ASP A 7 17.18 10.67 2.53
CA ASP A 7 16.03 11.32 1.90
C ASP A 7 14.77 10.43 1.94
N ILE A 8 14.92 9.15 2.34
CA ILE A 8 13.91 8.09 2.21
C ILE A 8 13.47 7.56 3.58
N GLN A 9 14.39 7.44 4.53
CA GLN A 9 14.17 6.78 5.82
C GLN A 9 12.98 7.34 6.61
N TRP A 10 12.64 8.61 6.41
CA TRP A 10 11.49 9.27 7.04
C TRP A 10 10.15 8.57 6.71
N ILE A 11 10.05 7.93 5.53
CA ILE A 11 8.87 7.14 5.14
C ILE A 11 8.73 5.92 6.04
N PHE A 12 9.84 5.35 6.52
CA PHE A 12 9.88 4.10 7.28
C PHE A 12 10.09 4.33 8.79
N GLU A 13 9.67 5.48 9.34
CA GLU A 13 9.65 5.67 10.79
C GLU A 13 8.68 4.67 11.45
N ALA A 14 9.17 3.93 12.45
CA ALA A 14 8.40 2.94 13.22
C ALA A 14 7.41 3.60 14.20
N ASP A 15 6.44 4.33 13.67
CA ASP A 15 5.44 5.12 14.40
C ASP A 15 4.27 4.28 15.00
N GLY A 16 4.26 2.97 14.71
CA GLY A 16 3.22 2.02 15.11
C GLY A 16 2.16 1.74 14.04
N SER A 17 2.25 2.37 12.86
CA SER A 17 1.42 2.09 11.68
C SER A 17 2.23 1.37 10.60
N LEU A 18 1.52 0.67 9.70
CA LEU A 18 2.11 0.03 8.53
C LEU A 18 2.32 1.03 7.39
N ARG A 19 2.91 0.58 6.28
CA ARG A 19 2.87 1.27 5.00
C ARG A 19 2.17 0.37 3.99
N ASP A 20 1.40 1.02 3.12
CA ASP A 20 0.51 0.31 2.22
C ASP A 20 1.00 0.55 0.80
N ILE A 21 1.04 -0.51 0.00
CA ILE A 21 1.35 -0.48 -1.42
C ILE A 21 0.05 -0.75 -2.17
N TYR A 22 -0.36 0.18 -3.03
CA TYR A 22 -1.61 0.10 -3.77
C TYR A 22 -1.42 -0.06 -5.26
N VAL A 23 -2.32 -0.82 -5.87
CA VAL A 23 -2.66 -0.76 -7.30
C VAL A 23 -4.15 -0.52 -7.41
N GLN A 24 -4.53 0.60 -8.01
CA GLN A 24 -5.90 1.13 -8.00
C GLN A 24 -6.51 1.06 -9.39
N ASP A 25 -7.84 0.98 -9.45
CA ASP A 25 -8.61 0.93 -10.71
C ASP A 25 -8.32 -0.31 -11.56
N ILE A 26 -8.18 -1.45 -10.90
CA ILE A 26 -7.92 -2.74 -11.54
C ILE A 26 -9.18 -3.58 -11.70
N SER A 27 -9.10 -4.67 -12.45
CA SER A 27 -10.16 -5.69 -12.54
C SER A 27 -9.66 -7.06 -12.10
N LEU A 28 -10.55 -8.06 -12.13
CA LEU A 28 -10.20 -9.46 -11.91
C LEU A 28 -9.12 -9.99 -12.87
N GLN A 29 -9.02 -9.41 -14.08
CA GLN A 29 -7.98 -9.80 -15.05
C GLN A 29 -6.60 -9.38 -14.57
N GLU A 30 -6.48 -8.21 -13.95
CA GLU A 30 -5.23 -7.75 -13.34
C GLU A 30 -4.89 -8.56 -12.08
N TRP A 31 -5.90 -8.93 -11.28
CA TRP A 31 -5.70 -9.88 -10.18
C TRP A 31 -5.16 -11.23 -10.65
N GLU A 32 -5.71 -11.79 -11.74
CA GLU A 32 -5.20 -13.02 -12.34
C GLU A 32 -3.72 -12.89 -12.76
N LYS A 33 -3.38 -11.82 -13.49
CA LYS A 33 -1.99 -11.54 -13.90
C LYS A 33 -1.05 -11.39 -12.70
N LEU A 34 -1.50 -10.67 -11.66
CA LEU A 34 -0.73 -10.50 -10.43
C LEU A 34 -0.46 -11.86 -9.77
N ILE A 35 -1.49 -12.69 -9.62
CA ILE A 35 -1.35 -13.99 -8.96
C ILE A 35 -0.38 -14.90 -9.73
N ASP A 36 -0.45 -14.91 -11.05
CA ASP A 36 0.48 -15.67 -11.88
C ASP A 36 1.91 -15.13 -11.69
N HIS A 37 2.10 -13.81 -11.77
CA HIS A 37 3.39 -13.16 -11.52
C HIS A 37 3.96 -13.48 -10.13
N LEU A 38 3.14 -13.41 -9.08
CA LEU A 38 3.58 -13.66 -7.71
C LEU A 38 3.99 -15.12 -7.51
N ASN A 39 3.17 -16.04 -8.00
CA ASN A 39 3.44 -17.48 -7.91
C ASN A 39 4.73 -17.90 -8.64
N ASP A 40 5.06 -17.24 -9.75
CA ASP A 40 6.20 -17.61 -10.58
C ASP A 40 7.52 -16.97 -10.11
N ASN A 41 7.45 -15.81 -9.43
CA ASN A 41 8.63 -14.99 -9.16
C ASN A 41 8.98 -14.81 -7.68
N PHE A 42 8.09 -15.20 -6.74
CA PHE A 42 8.30 -14.93 -5.31
C PHE A 42 8.14 -16.17 -4.44
N ASN A 43 8.96 -16.23 -3.39
CA ASN A 43 8.73 -17.15 -2.28
C ASN A 43 7.65 -16.57 -1.37
N LEU A 44 6.52 -17.26 -1.29
CA LEU A 44 5.33 -16.78 -0.62
C LEU A 44 4.67 -17.86 0.25
N THR A 45 3.79 -17.44 1.14
CA THR A 45 2.95 -18.31 1.95
C THR A 45 1.50 -17.84 1.84
N TYR A 46 0.63 -18.71 1.37
CA TYR A 46 -0.80 -18.50 1.18
C TYR A 46 -1.59 -19.53 2.00
N SER A 47 -2.10 -19.13 3.16
CA SER A 47 -2.81 -20.03 4.10
C SER A 47 -2.16 -21.41 4.24
N ASP A 48 -0.89 -21.41 4.66
CA ASP A 48 -0.03 -22.60 4.83
C ASP A 48 0.44 -23.32 3.55
N ASN A 49 0.13 -22.78 2.36
CA ASN A 49 0.65 -23.27 1.08
C ASN A 49 1.74 -22.36 0.54
N ASP A 50 2.63 -22.89 -0.29
CA ASP A 50 3.71 -22.15 -0.97
C ASP A 50 3.26 -21.51 -2.31
N LYS A 51 1.97 -21.64 -2.64
CA LYS A 51 1.38 -21.13 -3.88
C LYS A 51 -0.04 -20.60 -3.64
N ILE A 52 -0.37 -19.49 -4.30
CA ILE A 52 -1.72 -18.91 -4.28
C ILE A 52 -2.66 -19.80 -5.11
N ASP A 53 -3.77 -20.22 -4.51
CA ASP A 53 -4.89 -20.83 -5.25
C ASP A 53 -5.65 -19.74 -6.04
N LYS A 54 -5.21 -19.52 -7.27
CA LYS A 54 -5.79 -18.52 -8.17
C LYS A 54 -7.30 -18.67 -8.33
N LYS A 55 -7.81 -19.90 -8.47
CA LYS A 55 -9.25 -20.13 -8.68
C LYS A 55 -10.05 -19.74 -7.45
N TYR A 56 -9.56 -20.09 -6.26
CA TYR A 56 -10.20 -19.70 -5.02
C TYR A 56 -10.24 -18.18 -4.86
N VAL A 57 -9.11 -17.50 -5.07
CA VAL A 57 -9.03 -16.04 -4.92
C VAL A 57 -9.97 -15.32 -5.89
N LEU A 58 -9.98 -15.68 -7.17
CA LEU A 58 -10.86 -15.04 -8.16
C LEU A 58 -12.33 -15.25 -7.82
N ARG A 59 -12.70 -16.45 -7.33
CA ARG A 59 -14.07 -16.72 -6.87
C ARG A 59 -14.40 -15.91 -5.62
N TYR A 60 -13.48 -15.81 -4.66
CA TYR A 60 -13.65 -15.01 -3.45
C TYR A 60 -13.89 -13.52 -3.78
N LEU A 61 -13.11 -12.95 -4.69
CA LEU A 61 -13.26 -11.54 -5.10
C LEU A 61 -14.56 -11.24 -5.85
N GLN A 62 -15.27 -12.28 -6.30
CA GLN A 62 -16.60 -12.20 -6.90
C GLN A 62 -17.71 -12.56 -5.92
N ASP A 63 -17.36 -13.03 -4.72
CA ASP A 63 -18.34 -13.48 -3.75
C ASP A 63 -19.12 -12.29 -3.18
N THR A 64 -20.44 -12.40 -3.26
CA THR A 64 -21.39 -11.43 -2.71
C THR A 64 -22.27 -12.06 -1.62
N SER A 65 -22.15 -13.37 -1.39
CA SER A 65 -22.89 -14.05 -0.31
C SER A 65 -22.23 -13.83 1.04
N GLY A 66 -20.90 -13.64 1.07
CA GLY A 66 -20.12 -13.51 2.30
C GLY A 66 -19.90 -14.85 3.00
N GLU A 67 -20.12 -15.96 2.31
CA GLU A 67 -19.92 -17.32 2.84
C GLU A 67 -18.48 -17.81 2.66
N MET A 68 -17.72 -17.23 1.73
CA MET A 68 -16.33 -17.59 1.54
C MET A 68 -15.42 -16.92 2.58
N GLU A 69 -14.40 -17.64 3.03
CA GLU A 69 -13.40 -17.12 3.96
C GLU A 69 -12.27 -16.40 3.20
N SER A 70 -11.87 -15.23 3.69
CA SER A 70 -10.69 -14.55 3.17
C SER A 70 -9.43 -15.33 3.57
N LYS A 71 -8.43 -15.31 2.69
CA LYS A 71 -7.13 -15.92 2.91
C LYS A 71 -6.05 -14.84 2.88
N SER A 72 -5.00 -15.03 3.68
CA SER A 72 -3.86 -14.12 3.70
C SER A 72 -2.71 -14.65 2.84
N LEU A 73 -1.96 -13.71 2.29
CA LEU A 73 -0.72 -13.95 1.57
C LEU A 73 0.41 -13.21 2.27
N THR A 74 1.54 -13.87 2.49
CA THR A 74 2.79 -13.25 2.93
C THR A 74 3.88 -13.55 1.90
N ILE A 75 4.57 -12.51 1.44
CA ILE A 75 5.72 -12.59 0.55
C ILE A 75 6.96 -12.14 1.32
N ASN A 76 8.06 -12.89 1.22
CA ASN A 76 9.29 -12.58 1.94
C ASN A 76 10.31 -11.89 1.01
N LEU A 77 10.62 -10.62 1.28
CA LEU A 77 11.67 -9.85 0.59
C LEU A 77 12.92 -9.75 1.48
N GLY A 78 13.56 -10.89 1.72
CA GLY A 78 14.58 -11.00 2.77
C GLY A 78 13.93 -10.95 4.15
N GLN A 79 14.23 -9.91 4.95
CA GLN A 79 13.63 -9.73 6.28
C GLN A 79 12.26 -9.02 6.24
N ILE A 80 11.94 -8.34 5.14
CA ILE A 80 10.70 -7.56 5.00
C ILE A 80 9.58 -8.52 4.64
N LYS A 81 8.52 -8.51 5.44
CA LYS A 81 7.28 -9.21 5.12
C LYS A 81 6.32 -8.28 4.42
N VAL A 82 5.89 -8.69 3.24
CA VAL A 82 4.84 -8.02 2.47
C VAL A 82 3.58 -8.85 2.58
N ASN A 83 2.54 -8.32 3.21
CA ASN A 83 1.27 -9.04 3.38
C ASN A 83 0.25 -8.55 2.38
N CYS A 84 -0.59 -9.43 1.85
CA CYS A 84 -1.73 -9.08 1.02
C CYS A 84 -2.96 -9.80 1.56
N TYR A 85 -4.08 -9.10 1.50
CA TYR A 85 -5.38 -9.65 1.84
C TYR A 85 -6.34 -9.38 0.69
N PHE A 86 -6.95 -10.44 0.18
CA PHE A 86 -7.86 -10.36 -0.96
C PHE A 86 -9.21 -9.86 -0.44
N PHE A 87 -9.47 -8.55 -0.50
CA PHE A 87 -10.70 -7.96 0.05
C PHE A 87 -11.66 -7.39 -0.99
N ILE A 88 -11.15 -6.75 -2.04
CA ILE A 88 -11.97 -6.08 -3.06
C ILE A 88 -11.37 -6.24 -4.46
N SER A 89 -12.22 -6.36 -5.47
CA SER A 89 -11.79 -6.71 -6.84
C SER A 89 -11.13 -5.54 -7.57
N GLU A 90 -11.41 -4.30 -7.15
CA GLU A 90 -11.02 -3.07 -7.84
C GLU A 90 -9.72 -2.44 -7.32
N GLN A 91 -9.08 -3.07 -6.33
CA GLN A 91 -7.85 -2.58 -5.71
C GLN A 91 -7.02 -3.72 -5.14
N ILE A 92 -5.71 -3.70 -5.42
CA ILE A 92 -4.72 -4.51 -4.72
C ILE A 92 -4.10 -3.65 -3.61
N GLU A 93 -3.91 -4.25 -2.44
CA GLU A 93 -3.21 -3.66 -1.30
C GLU A 93 -2.20 -4.65 -0.75
N PHE A 94 -1.00 -4.14 -0.45
CA PHE A 94 -0.01 -4.85 0.34
C PHE A 94 0.44 -4.03 1.53
N ASP A 95 0.64 -4.67 2.67
CA ASP A 95 1.13 -4.02 3.88
C ASP A 95 2.58 -4.43 4.17
N ILE A 96 3.39 -3.47 4.60
CA ILE A 96 4.74 -3.69 5.13
C ILE A 96 4.90 -3.02 6.50
N ASP A 97 5.64 -3.66 7.40
CA ASP A 97 6.03 -3.02 8.66
C ASP A 97 7.25 -2.12 8.42
N PRO A 98 7.17 -0.80 8.66
CA PRO A 98 8.32 0.09 8.50
C PRO A 98 9.53 -0.32 9.35
N LYS A 99 9.35 -1.06 10.45
CA LYS A 99 10.46 -1.58 11.28
C LYS A 99 11.39 -2.54 10.53
N ASP A 100 10.91 -3.19 9.48
CA ASP A 100 11.71 -4.14 8.71
C ASP A 100 12.62 -3.44 7.68
N VAL A 101 12.48 -2.12 7.50
CA VAL A 101 13.16 -1.33 6.47
C VAL A 101 14.16 -0.36 7.10
N ASN A 102 15.42 -0.78 7.23
CA ASN A 102 16.43 -0.04 7.99
C ASN A 102 17.60 0.46 7.15
N SER A 103 17.56 0.24 5.83
CA SER A 103 18.67 0.54 4.94
C SER A 103 18.21 0.83 3.53
N LEU A 104 19.11 1.44 2.74
CA LEU A 104 18.89 1.63 1.31
C LEU A 104 18.65 0.29 0.59
N ASN A 105 19.40 -0.75 0.94
CA ASN A 105 19.26 -2.08 0.35
C ASN A 105 17.89 -2.72 0.64
N ASP A 106 17.31 -2.46 1.81
CA ASP A 106 15.96 -2.94 2.14
C ASP A 106 14.91 -2.22 1.28
N PHE A 107 15.04 -0.90 1.16
CA PHE A 107 14.18 -0.12 0.29
C PHE A 107 14.31 -0.51 -1.20
N GLU A 108 15.52 -0.81 -1.69
CA GLU A 108 15.71 -1.29 -3.06
C GLU A 108 14.99 -2.62 -3.34
N LYS A 109 14.77 -3.47 -2.32
CA LYS A 109 13.94 -4.68 -2.47
C LYS A 109 12.46 -4.32 -2.66
N ILE A 110 11.96 -3.34 -1.91
CA ILE A 110 10.59 -2.83 -2.04
C ILE A 110 10.42 -2.17 -3.41
N GLU A 111 11.38 -1.37 -3.85
CA GLU A 111 11.37 -0.80 -5.19
C GLU A 111 11.28 -1.88 -6.25
N LYS A 112 12.18 -2.88 -6.23
CA LYS A 112 12.16 -3.98 -7.20
C LYS A 112 10.83 -4.72 -7.21
N PHE A 113 10.25 -4.95 -6.03
CA PHE A 113 8.93 -5.55 -5.91
C PHE A 113 7.85 -4.71 -6.59
N MET A 114 7.75 -3.42 -6.25
CA MET A 114 6.79 -2.48 -6.86
C MET A 114 7.00 -2.34 -8.36
N THR A 115 8.24 -2.27 -8.84
CA THR A 115 8.58 -2.23 -10.27
C THR A 115 8.09 -3.48 -10.97
N SER A 116 8.35 -4.66 -10.43
CA SER A 116 7.91 -5.92 -11.04
C SER A 116 6.39 -6.03 -11.17
N ILE A 117 5.65 -5.52 -10.18
CA ILE A 117 4.18 -5.46 -10.23
C ILE A 117 3.72 -4.47 -11.31
N SER A 118 4.33 -3.28 -11.34
CA SER A 118 4.02 -2.27 -12.36
C SER A 118 4.26 -2.80 -13.77
N GLU A 119 5.35 -3.54 -13.99
CA GLU A 119 5.67 -4.18 -15.27
C GLU A 119 4.68 -5.28 -15.63
N ALA A 120 4.37 -6.18 -14.67
CA ALA A 120 3.45 -7.30 -14.90
C ALA A 120 2.03 -6.83 -15.24
N LEU A 121 1.58 -5.75 -14.59
CA LEU A 121 0.22 -5.23 -14.76
C LEU A 121 0.12 -4.12 -15.81
N GLN A 122 1.24 -3.48 -16.16
CA GLN A 122 1.28 -2.23 -16.93
C GLN A 122 0.50 -1.11 -16.23
N GLU A 123 0.57 -1.09 -14.89
CA GLU A 123 -0.19 -0.20 -14.01
C GLU A 123 0.69 0.58 -13.03
N GLN A 124 0.16 1.69 -12.53
CA GLN A 124 0.79 2.51 -11.49
C GLN A 124 0.73 1.78 -10.14
N VAL A 125 1.85 1.72 -9.43
CA VAL A 125 2.00 1.19 -8.08
C VAL A 125 2.45 2.31 -7.15
N THR A 126 1.78 2.50 -6.02
CA THR A 126 2.08 3.57 -5.06
C THR A 126 2.35 2.99 -3.69
N LEU A 127 3.28 3.57 -2.94
CA LEU A 127 3.47 3.32 -1.51
C LEU A 127 3.04 4.56 -0.74
N THR A 128 2.21 4.37 0.28
CA THR A 128 1.61 5.45 1.08
C THR A 128 1.78 5.20 2.57
N ALA A 129 1.43 6.22 3.37
CA ALA A 129 1.12 5.97 4.78
C ALA A 129 -0.13 5.08 4.89
N ALA A 130 -0.29 4.40 6.03
CA ALA A 130 -1.43 3.54 6.29
C ALA A 130 -2.78 4.22 6.01
N ASN A 131 -3.64 3.57 5.23
CA ASN A 131 -4.98 3.99 4.83
C ASN A 131 -5.02 5.39 4.19
N ASN A 132 -3.97 5.77 3.45
CA ASN A 132 -3.90 7.07 2.77
C ASN A 132 -3.52 6.97 1.27
N PRO A 133 -4.29 6.23 0.46
CA PRO A 133 -4.00 6.03 -0.96
C PRO A 133 -4.02 7.32 -1.80
N GLU A 134 -4.65 8.41 -1.34
CA GLU A 134 -4.69 9.71 -2.05
C GLU A 134 -3.32 10.41 -2.06
N PHE A 135 -2.41 10.07 -1.15
CA PHE A 135 -1.10 10.68 -1.09
C PHE A 135 0.01 9.63 -1.21
N PRO A 136 0.45 9.33 -2.44
CA PRO A 136 1.66 8.55 -2.67
C PRO A 136 2.87 9.23 -2.03
N LEU A 137 3.70 8.45 -1.35
CA LEU A 137 5.03 8.84 -0.90
C LEU A 137 6.09 8.37 -1.90
N PHE A 138 5.82 7.24 -2.54
CA PHE A 138 6.61 6.67 -3.62
C PHE A 138 5.68 6.15 -4.71
N LYS A 139 6.01 6.42 -5.98
CA LYS A 139 5.21 6.06 -7.15
C LYS A 139 6.09 5.43 -8.22
N ILE A 140 5.65 4.30 -8.74
CA ILE A 140 6.21 3.65 -9.92
C ILE A 140 5.10 3.46 -10.97
N ASP A 141 5.39 3.85 -12.20
CA ASP A 141 4.56 3.56 -13.37
C ASP A 141 5.52 3.31 -14.54
N THR A 142 5.82 2.04 -14.81
CA THR A 142 6.80 1.66 -15.83
C THR A 142 6.36 2.04 -17.24
N LYS A 143 5.05 2.02 -17.51
CA LYS A 143 4.48 2.42 -18.80
C LYS A 143 4.68 3.91 -19.10
N ASN A 144 4.59 4.75 -18.07
CA ASN A 144 4.79 6.19 -18.18
C ASN A 144 6.18 6.66 -17.71
N GLU A 145 7.12 5.72 -17.52
CA GLU A 145 8.50 5.97 -17.09
C GLU A 145 8.60 6.76 -15.76
N ILE A 146 7.65 6.56 -14.85
CA ILE A 146 7.64 7.19 -13.53
C ILE A 146 8.32 6.27 -12.54
N ASN A 147 9.33 6.79 -11.86
CA ASN A 147 9.90 6.21 -10.65
C ASN A 147 10.32 7.37 -9.74
N LYS A 148 9.37 7.85 -8.93
CA LYS A 148 9.53 9.07 -8.13
C LYS A 148 9.15 8.82 -6.69
N ILE A 149 10.04 9.22 -5.79
CA ILE A 149 9.87 9.22 -4.34
C ILE A 149 9.92 10.66 -3.85
N LEU A 150 9.11 10.98 -2.85
CA LEU A 150 9.14 12.29 -2.21
C LEU A 150 10.17 12.33 -1.09
N THR A 151 10.92 13.42 -1.04
CA THR A 151 11.60 13.86 0.18
C THR A 151 10.59 14.34 1.21
N GLU A 152 10.98 14.36 2.49
CA GLU A 152 10.15 14.89 3.58
C GLU A 152 9.72 16.35 3.31
N LYS A 153 10.63 17.14 2.70
CA LYS A 153 10.38 18.53 2.33
C LYS A 153 9.30 18.64 1.25
N GLU A 154 9.42 17.88 0.16
CA GLU A 154 8.42 17.90 -0.92
C GLU A 154 7.05 17.44 -0.41
N ALA A 155 7.01 16.37 0.39
CA ALA A 155 5.79 15.92 1.03
C ALA A 155 5.16 17.03 1.88
N SER A 156 5.96 17.71 2.70
CA SER A 156 5.52 18.83 3.53
C SER A 156 5.05 20.06 2.73
N GLU A 157 5.61 20.30 1.54
CA GLU A 157 5.20 21.39 0.67
C GLU A 157 3.86 21.09 -0.01
N ILE A 158 3.71 19.90 -0.60
CA ILE A 158 2.45 19.44 -1.20
C ILE A 158 1.33 19.43 -0.14
N SER A 159 1.66 19.09 1.11
CA SER A 159 0.73 19.20 2.24
C SER A 159 0.10 20.56 2.41
N ARG A 160 0.93 21.59 2.33
CA ARG A 160 0.54 22.95 2.71
C ARG A 160 -0.26 23.58 1.59
N THR A 161 0.06 23.26 0.35
CA THR A 161 -0.60 23.81 -0.84
C THR A 161 -1.96 23.17 -1.10
N THR A 162 -2.14 21.89 -0.76
CA THR A 162 -3.36 21.16 -1.16
C THR A 162 -4.60 21.49 -0.33
N ASN A 163 -4.53 22.33 0.72
CA ASN A 163 -5.64 22.59 1.68
C ASN A 163 -6.37 21.31 2.14
N SER A 164 -5.73 20.15 1.94
CA SER A 164 -6.29 18.85 2.15
C SER A 164 -6.32 18.63 3.66
N THR A 165 -7.52 18.64 4.20
CA THR A 165 -7.78 18.40 5.62
C THR A 165 -7.29 17.03 6.08
N SER A 166 -6.79 16.14 5.20
CA SER A 166 -6.15 14.87 5.56
C SER A 166 -4.63 14.95 5.78
N TYR A 167 -3.95 15.98 5.27
CA TYR A 167 -2.52 15.83 4.98
C TYR A 167 -1.51 16.50 5.93
N GLN A 168 -1.93 17.28 6.95
CA GLN A 168 -0.97 17.64 8.00
C GLN A 168 -0.59 16.38 8.77
N ILE A 169 0.52 15.75 8.39
CA ILE A 169 1.30 14.71 9.06
C ILE A 169 0.41 13.69 9.78
N SER A 170 0.00 12.61 9.10
CA SER A 170 -0.83 11.58 9.73
C SER A 170 -0.22 11.08 11.05
N THR A 171 1.10 11.08 11.24
CA THR A 171 1.72 10.64 12.49
C THR A 171 1.73 11.74 13.57
N LEU A 172 2.28 12.93 13.30
CA LEU A 172 2.27 14.04 14.28
C LEU A 172 0.85 14.53 14.56
N ARG A 173 0.00 14.73 13.55
CA ARG A 173 -1.37 15.19 13.75
C ARG A 173 -2.26 14.11 14.32
N THR A 174 -2.10 12.83 13.99
CA THR A 174 -2.83 11.78 14.71
C THR A 174 -2.31 11.68 16.14
N ARG A 175 -1.00 11.78 16.40
CA ARG A 175 -0.48 11.87 17.78
C ARG A 175 -1.05 13.08 18.52
N LEU A 176 -1.07 14.26 17.90
CA LEU A 176 -1.57 15.50 18.48
C LEU A 176 -3.09 15.45 18.67
N GLN A 177 -3.87 15.00 17.69
CA GLN A 177 -5.33 14.83 17.80
C GLN A 177 -5.70 13.76 18.82
N ARG A 178 -4.99 12.62 18.86
CA ARG A 178 -5.19 11.60 19.89
C ARG A 178 -4.85 12.15 21.28
N LYS A 179 -3.80 12.97 21.40
CA LYS A 179 -3.35 13.56 22.67
C LYS A 179 -4.27 14.68 23.17
N PHE A 180 -4.74 15.55 22.28
CA PHE A 180 -5.47 16.77 22.65
C PHE A 180 -6.98 16.70 22.39
N PHE A 181 -7.44 15.83 21.49
CA PHE A 181 -8.86 15.68 21.08
C PHE A 181 -9.29 14.19 20.95
N PRO A 182 -9.08 13.35 21.97
CA PRO A 182 -9.27 11.90 21.87
C PRO A 182 -10.70 11.49 21.48
N ARG A 183 -11.74 12.14 22.02
CA ARG A 183 -13.15 11.82 21.74
C ARG A 183 -13.56 12.11 20.29
N GLN A 184 -13.05 13.19 19.69
CA GLN A 184 -13.34 13.51 18.30
C GLN A 184 -12.63 12.56 17.35
N PHE A 185 -11.39 12.20 17.69
CA PHE A 185 -10.62 11.19 16.97
C PHE A 185 -11.31 9.83 17.01
N GLU A 186 -11.73 9.38 18.20
CA GLU A 186 -12.48 8.12 18.40
C GLU A 186 -13.80 8.10 17.64
N LYS A 187 -14.59 9.18 17.72
CA LYS A 187 -15.84 9.29 16.94
C LYS A 187 -15.57 9.16 15.44
N LYS A 188 -14.54 9.84 14.92
CA LYS A 188 -14.17 9.76 13.49
C LYS A 188 -13.73 8.35 13.09
N LEU A 189 -13.03 7.63 13.98
CA LEU A 189 -12.68 6.22 13.75
C LEU A 189 -13.92 5.34 13.70
N LEU A 190 -14.85 5.50 14.65
CA LEU A 190 -16.12 4.76 14.68
C LEU A 190 -16.97 5.06 13.44
N ASP A 191 -17.07 6.32 13.03
CA ASP A 191 -17.83 6.71 11.84
C ASP A 191 -17.23 6.06 10.57
N ARG A 192 -15.90 5.98 10.47
CA ARG A 192 -15.21 5.31 9.35
C ARG A 192 -15.37 3.79 9.38
N ALA A 193 -15.28 3.17 10.56
CA ALA A 193 -15.44 1.73 10.72
C ALA A 193 -16.84 1.23 10.36
N ASN A 194 -17.85 2.11 10.42
CA ASN A 194 -19.23 1.80 10.05
C ASN A 194 -19.59 2.15 8.61
N GLN A 195 -18.63 2.64 7.82
CA GLN A 195 -18.84 2.94 6.40
C GLN A 195 -18.30 1.79 5.54
N GLU A 196 -19.04 1.46 4.49
CA GLU A 196 -18.55 0.56 3.45
C GLU A 196 -17.28 1.15 2.82
N TYR A 197 -16.22 0.35 2.77
CA TYR A 197 -14.97 0.77 2.15
C TYR A 197 -15.16 0.99 0.65
N ARG A 198 -14.61 2.10 0.14
CA ARG A 198 -14.61 2.41 -1.29
C ARG A 198 -13.17 2.62 -1.76
N PRO A 199 -12.71 1.89 -2.78
CA PRO A 199 -11.40 2.08 -3.36
C PRO A 199 -11.17 3.51 -3.83
N THR A 200 -10.01 4.07 -3.49
CA THR A 200 -9.61 5.38 -3.98
C THR A 200 -9.21 5.27 -5.45
N LYS A 201 -9.83 6.09 -6.30
CA LYS A 201 -9.50 6.20 -7.72
C LYS A 201 -8.10 6.76 -7.93
N LYS A 202 -7.34 6.23 -8.89
CA LYS A 202 -5.97 6.66 -9.23
C LYS A 202 -5.90 8.16 -9.54
N LYS A 203 -6.93 8.70 -10.21
CA LYS A 203 -7.05 10.14 -10.52
C LYS A 203 -7.07 11.06 -9.28
N ASN A 204 -7.32 10.51 -8.09
CA ASN A 204 -7.35 11.25 -6.83
C ASN A 204 -5.97 11.26 -6.14
N ASN A 205 -4.95 10.58 -6.69
CA ASN A 205 -3.58 10.73 -6.18
C ASN A 205 -3.13 12.20 -6.39
N LEU A 206 -2.60 12.84 -5.35
CA LEU A 206 -2.37 14.29 -5.31
C LEU A 206 -1.23 14.82 -6.21
N TRP A 207 -0.38 13.93 -6.72
CA TRP A 207 0.73 14.21 -7.64
C TRP A 207 1.06 12.94 -8.42
#